data_AF-A0A9W4MZ28-F1
#
_entry.id   AF-A0A9W4MZ28-F1
#
_cell.length_a   1.000
_cell.length_b   1.000
_cell.length_c   1.000
_cell.angle_alpha   90.00
_cell.angle_beta   90.00
_cell.angle_gamma   90.00
#
_symmetry.space_group_name_H-M   'P 1'
#
loop_
_entity.id
_entity.type
_entity.pdbx_description
1 polymer ?
#
loop_
_entity_poly.entity_id
_entity_poly.type
_entity_poly.pdbx_seq_one_letter_code
_entity_poly.pdbx_strand_id
1 'polypeptide(L)'
;MLNVSRMQSMFYQDGELIPEPEYDPRQVSNWVNVFLQASDHEFDDETIMRTVSMKIHNGAGTISSLPEHHNRALCVSIKAPGEYNSDKASIFAAAELQSDFYRQEIRTGRVRINRELLFRRDD
;
A
#
# COMPACT_ATOMS: atom_id res chain seq x y z
N MET A 1 10.07 -13.29 20.17
CA MET A 1 10.49 -11.90 19.93
C MET A 1 10.19 -11.58 18.49
N LEU A 2 9.16 -10.78 18.22
CA LEU A 2 8.96 -10.24 16.87
C LEU A 2 10.14 -9.33 16.58
N ASN A 3 10.90 -9.65 15.54
CA ASN A 3 12.03 -8.85 15.14
C ASN A 3 11.47 -7.50 14.68
N VAL A 4 11.74 -6.43 15.44
CA VAL A 4 11.36 -5.03 15.13
C VAL A 4 12.08 -4.52 13.87
N SER A 5 12.85 -5.38 13.21
CA SER A 5 13.57 -5.08 11.99
C SER A 5 12.59 -4.91 10.83
N ARG A 6 12.27 -3.63 10.60
CA ARG A 6 11.75 -3.00 9.37
C ARG A 6 10.23 -3.06 9.15
N MET A 7 9.50 -2.30 9.97
CA MET A 7 8.29 -1.61 9.49
C MET A 7 8.72 -0.57 8.44
N GLN A 8 9.03 -1.03 7.23
CA GLN A 8 9.40 -0.16 6.12
C GLN A 8 8.11 0.26 5.42
N SER A 9 7.85 1.55 5.41
CA SER A 9 6.72 2.12 4.68
C SER A 9 6.88 1.94 3.18
N MET A 10 5.76 1.69 2.51
CA MET A 10 5.68 1.63 1.06
C MET A 10 5.87 3.01 0.39
N PHE A 11 5.76 4.11 1.14
CA PHE A 11 5.77 5.45 0.57
C PHE A 11 6.76 6.38 1.27
N TYR A 12 7.41 7.22 0.48
CA TYR A 12 8.14 8.39 0.94
C TYR A 12 7.30 9.63 0.68
N GLN A 13 7.37 10.62 1.57
CA GLN A 13 6.85 11.98 1.38
C GLN A 13 7.98 12.97 1.63
N ASP A 14 8.24 13.84 0.64
CA ASP A 14 9.29 14.86 0.67
C ASP A 14 10.68 14.28 1.04
N GLY A 15 10.93 13.02 0.66
CA GLY A 15 12.18 12.30 0.92
C GLY A 15 12.20 11.47 2.20
N GLU A 16 11.22 11.62 3.09
CA GLU A 16 11.12 10.90 4.36
C GLU A 16 10.12 9.75 4.27
N LEU A 17 10.36 8.64 4.98
CA LEU A 17 9.40 7.53 5.03
C LEU A 17 8.11 7.98 5.71
N ILE A 18 6.96 7.76 5.06
CA ILE A 18 5.66 8.03 5.68
C ILE A 18 5.45 7.02 6.80
N PRO A 19 5.27 7.44 8.07
CA PRO A 19 5.07 6.50 9.16
C PRO A 19 3.82 5.65 8.95
N GLU A 20 3.98 4.34 9.08
CA GLU A 20 2.82 3.45 9.16
C GLU A 20 2.24 3.51 10.57
N PRO A 21 0.91 3.56 10.71
CA PRO A 21 0.29 3.54 12.02
C PRO A 21 0.63 2.23 12.73
N GLU A 22 1.03 2.33 13.98
CA GLU A 22 1.31 1.16 14.81
C GLU A 22 0.08 0.24 14.84
N TYR A 23 0.34 -1.07 14.83
CA TYR A 23 -0.73 -2.04 14.97
C TYR A 23 -1.32 -1.96 16.38
N ASP A 24 -2.56 -1.49 16.47
CA ASP A 24 -3.36 -1.56 17.69
C ASP A 24 -4.41 -2.68 17.52
N PRO A 25 -4.32 -3.79 18.27
CA PRO A 25 -5.30 -4.88 18.18
C PRO A 25 -6.71 -4.47 18.64
N ARG A 26 -6.85 -3.29 19.26
CA ARG A 26 -8.14 -2.72 19.67
C ARG A 26 -8.79 -1.87 18.57
N GLN A 27 -8.05 -1.56 17.50
CA GLN A 27 -8.55 -0.80 16.36
C GLN A 27 -8.63 -1.70 15.13
N VAL A 28 -9.73 -1.58 14.39
CA VAL A 28 -9.83 -2.23 13.08
C VAL A 28 -8.90 -1.48 12.13
N SER A 29 -7.89 -2.18 11.63
CA SER A 29 -6.99 -1.69 10.58
C SER A 29 -7.21 -2.54 9.35
N ASN A 30 -7.74 -1.97 8.28
CA ASN A 30 -7.94 -2.70 7.03
C ASN A 30 -6.88 -2.25 6.02
N TRP A 31 -6.06 -3.19 5.58
CA TRP A 31 -5.10 -2.99 4.51
C TRP A 31 -5.60 -3.73 3.27
N VAL A 32 -5.67 -3.03 2.14
CA VAL A 32 -5.87 -3.65 0.84
C VAL A 32 -4.50 -3.87 0.21
N ASN A 33 -4.15 -5.13 -0.03
CA ASN A 33 -2.87 -5.52 -0.59
C ASN A 33 -3.04 -5.86 -2.07
N VAL A 34 -2.28 -5.17 -2.91
CA VAL A 34 -2.30 -5.33 -4.35
C VAL A 34 -0.97 -5.89 -4.81
N PHE A 35 -1.02 -7.01 -5.52
CA PHE A 35 0.16 -7.66 -6.08
C PHE A 35 0.38 -7.21 -7.52
N LEU A 36 1.59 -6.74 -7.79
CA LEU A 36 2.10 -6.32 -9.09
C LEU A 36 2.82 -7.47 -9.78
N GLN A 37 3.14 -7.27 -11.06
CA GLN A 37 3.99 -8.17 -11.82
C GLN A 37 5.44 -7.70 -11.76
N ALA A 38 6.38 -8.62 -11.90
CA ALA A 38 7.81 -8.27 -11.93
C ALA A 38 8.13 -7.29 -13.07
N SER A 39 7.44 -7.38 -14.21
CA SER A 39 7.56 -6.43 -15.33
C SER A 39 7.18 -4.99 -14.98
N ASP A 40 6.37 -4.77 -13.94
CA ASP A 40 5.93 -3.43 -13.52
C ASP A 40 7.11 -2.59 -12.97
N HIS A 41 8.28 -3.19 -12.76
CA HIS A 41 9.50 -2.48 -12.32
C HIS A 41 10.01 -1.45 -13.33
N GLU A 42 9.61 -1.54 -14.60
CA GLU A 42 9.98 -0.55 -15.63
C GLU A 42 9.07 0.69 -15.59
N PHE A 43 7.92 0.61 -14.93
CA PHE A 43 6.96 1.71 -14.88
C PHE A 43 7.35 2.76 -13.85
N ASP A 44 7.07 4.03 -14.16
CA ASP A 44 7.16 5.12 -13.18
C ASP A 44 6.14 4.94 -12.03
N ASP A 45 6.38 5.66 -10.93
CA ASP A 45 5.57 5.55 -9.72
C ASP A 45 4.09 5.93 -9.96
N GLU A 46 3.80 6.90 -10.85
CA GLU A 46 2.42 7.28 -11.16
C GLU A 46 1.69 6.15 -11.89
N THR A 47 2.35 5.50 -12.84
CA THR A 47 1.82 4.38 -13.61
C THR A 47 1.62 3.15 -12.74
N ILE A 48 2.54 2.89 -11.81
CA ILE A 48 2.36 1.86 -10.78
C ILE A 48 1.12 2.16 -9.94
N MET A 49 0.99 3.37 -9.38
CA MET A 49 -0.16 3.70 -8.55
C MET A 49 -1.48 3.71 -9.34
N ARG A 50 -1.48 4.12 -10.60
CA ARG A 50 -2.66 3.98 -11.48
C ARG A 50 -3.07 2.51 -11.62
N THR A 51 -2.10 1.61 -11.74
CA THR A 51 -2.34 0.16 -11.79
C THR A 51 -2.90 -0.36 -10.46
N VAL A 52 -2.37 0.13 -9.34
CA VAL A 52 -2.89 -0.18 -8.00
C VAL A 52 -4.33 0.30 -7.85
N SER A 53 -4.65 1.57 -8.12
CA SER A 53 -6.02 2.10 -8.07
C SER A 53 -6.99 1.27 -8.90
N MET A 54 -6.62 0.95 -10.16
CA MET A 54 -7.44 0.14 -11.04
C MET A 54 -7.68 -1.28 -10.52
N LYS A 55 -6.65 -1.92 -9.92
CA LYS A 55 -6.82 -3.24 -9.30
C LYS A 55 -7.74 -3.17 -8.08
N ILE A 56 -7.61 -2.14 -7.24
CA ILE A 56 -8.50 -1.91 -6.09
C ILE A 56 -9.94 -1.70 -6.58
N HIS A 57 -10.16 -0.82 -7.55
CA HIS A 57 -11.48 -0.56 -8.15
C HIS A 57 -12.16 -1.86 -8.62
N ASN A 58 -11.40 -2.74 -9.25
CA ASN A 58 -11.88 -4.04 -9.74
C ASN A 58 -11.97 -5.14 -8.65
N GLY A 59 -11.70 -4.81 -7.37
CA GLY A 59 -11.71 -5.77 -6.27
C GLY A 59 -10.55 -6.78 -6.29
N ALA A 60 -9.50 -6.50 -7.08
CA ALA A 60 -8.33 -7.35 -7.27
C ALA A 60 -7.24 -7.05 -6.22
N GLY A 61 -7.54 -7.38 -4.96
CA GLY A 61 -6.61 -7.32 -3.84
C GLY A 61 -7.04 -8.24 -2.69
N THR A 62 -6.17 -8.42 -1.69
CA THR A 62 -6.52 -9.10 -0.42
C THR A 62 -6.75 -8.07 0.68
N ILE A 63 -7.61 -8.39 1.64
CA ILE A 63 -7.81 -7.56 2.85
C ILE A 63 -7.14 -8.25 4.03
N SER A 64 -6.36 -7.52 4.80
CA SER A 64 -5.69 -8.01 6.01
C SER A 64 -5.63 -6.95 7.10
N SER A 65 -5.35 -7.38 8.33
CA SER A 65 -5.16 -6.48 9.48
C SER A 65 -3.79 -5.79 9.53
N LEU A 66 -2.84 -6.31 8.76
CA LEU A 66 -1.46 -5.84 8.66
C LEU A 66 -1.06 -5.72 7.19
N PRO A 67 -0.20 -4.77 6.82
CA PRO A 67 0.27 -4.65 5.45
C PRO A 67 1.08 -5.89 5.04
N GLU A 68 0.73 -6.52 3.92
CA GLU A 68 1.46 -7.69 3.43
C GLU A 68 2.82 -7.33 2.79
N HIS A 69 3.04 -6.06 2.41
CA HIS A 69 4.28 -5.66 1.75
C HIS A 69 5.53 -5.77 2.63
N HIS A 70 5.39 -5.86 3.96
CA HIS A 70 6.52 -6.20 4.86
C HIS A 70 7.04 -7.61 4.59
N ASN A 71 6.16 -8.54 4.18
CA ASN A 71 6.48 -9.95 4.05
C ASN A 71 6.59 -10.43 2.60
N ARG A 72 5.98 -9.71 1.65
CA ARG A 72 5.93 -10.11 0.24
C ARG A 72 6.45 -9.00 -0.67
N ALA A 73 7.38 -9.33 -1.56
CA ALA A 73 7.72 -8.45 -2.68
C ALA A 73 6.52 -8.26 -3.62
N LEU A 74 6.63 -7.27 -4.50
CA LEU A 74 5.63 -6.87 -5.50
C LEU A 74 4.27 -6.49 -4.90
N CYS A 75 4.20 -6.27 -3.59
CA CYS A 75 2.98 -5.93 -2.88
C CYS A 75 2.96 -4.45 -2.53
N VAL A 76 1.88 -3.75 -2.90
CA VAL A 76 1.56 -2.42 -2.39
C VAL A 76 0.38 -2.57 -1.44
N SER A 77 0.56 -2.23 -0.17
CA SER A 77 -0.53 -2.21 0.81
C SER A 77 -1.05 -0.80 0.99
N ILE A 78 -2.34 -0.59 0.79
CA ILE A 78 -3.03 0.67 1.01
C ILE A 78 -3.89 0.53 2.25
N LYS A 79 -3.65 1.39 3.25
CA LYS A 79 -4.53 1.45 4.42
C LYS A 79 -5.86 2.07 4.00
N ALA A 80 -6.94 1.34 4.20
CA ALA A 80 -8.29 1.87 4.03
C ALA A 80 -8.64 2.75 5.24
N PRO A 81 -8.94 4.05 5.04
CA PRO A 81 -9.40 4.91 6.12
C PRO A 81 -10.82 4.53 6.57
N GLY A 82 -11.09 4.72 7.86
CA GLY A 82 -12.42 4.50 8.46
C GLY A 82 -12.36 3.64 9.73
N GLU A 83 -13.33 3.83 10.61
CA GLU A 83 -13.51 3.01 11.81
C GLU A 83 -14.47 1.84 11.51
N TYR A 84 -14.16 0.66 12.05
CA TYR A 84 -15.01 -0.54 12.10
C TYR A 84 -15.29 -1.27 10.78
N ASN A 85 -15.71 -2.55 10.96
CA ASN A 85 -15.99 -3.59 9.97
C ASN A 85 -16.99 -3.14 8.90
N SER A 86 -16.54 -2.31 7.97
CA SER A 86 -17.25 -2.06 6.74
C SER A 86 -17.12 -3.30 5.85
N ASP A 87 -18.17 -3.61 5.11
CA ASP A 87 -18.17 -4.72 4.17
C ASP A 87 -17.04 -4.58 3.15
N LYS A 88 -16.72 -5.68 2.45
CA LYS A 88 -15.63 -5.71 1.48
C LYS A 88 -15.71 -4.54 0.48
N ALA A 89 -16.88 -4.21 -0.05
CA ALA A 89 -17.00 -3.16 -1.07
C ALA A 89 -16.60 -1.79 -0.50
N SER A 90 -17.04 -1.50 0.73
CA SER A 90 -16.69 -0.26 1.43
C SER A 90 -15.19 -0.15 1.73
N ILE A 91 -14.52 -1.26 2.11
CA ILE A 91 -13.07 -1.30 2.32
C ILE A 91 -12.32 -0.99 1.02
N PHE A 92 -12.72 -1.62 -0.09
CA PHE A 92 -12.11 -1.37 -1.40
C PHE A 92 -12.34 0.06 -1.88
N ALA A 93 -13.54 0.63 -1.71
CA ALA A 93 -13.82 2.02 -2.07
C ALA A 93 -12.96 3.01 -1.25
N ALA A 94 -12.80 2.79 0.05
CA ALA A 94 -11.94 3.61 0.89
C ALA A 94 -10.46 3.52 0.49
N ALA A 95 -9.99 2.30 0.19
CA ALA A 95 -8.63 2.10 -0.32
C ALA A 95 -8.41 2.71 -1.71
N GLU A 96 -9.44 2.73 -2.57
CA GLU A 96 -9.39 3.37 -3.89
C GLU A 96 -9.15 4.87 -3.75
N LEU A 97 -9.94 5.54 -2.90
CA LEU A 97 -9.76 6.97 -2.59
C LEU A 97 -8.34 7.26 -2.07
N GLN A 98 -7.82 6.42 -1.18
CA GLN A 98 -6.47 6.57 -0.66
C GLN A 98 -5.39 6.33 -1.73
N SER A 99 -5.59 5.35 -2.61
CA SER A 99 -4.67 5.07 -3.72
C SER A 99 -4.62 6.21 -4.74
N ASP A 100 -5.77 6.82 -5.02
CA ASP A 100 -5.88 7.99 -5.89
C ASP A 100 -5.26 9.23 -5.28
N PHE A 101 -5.39 9.43 -3.97
CA PHE A 101 -4.66 10.47 -3.25
C PHE A 101 -3.14 10.31 -3.43
N TYR A 102 -2.60 9.11 -3.17
CA TYR A 102 -1.16 8.87 -3.36
C TYR A 102 -0.72 9.07 -4.82
N ARG A 103 -1.54 8.65 -5.79
CA ARG A 103 -1.25 8.89 -7.20
C ARG A 103 -1.17 10.40 -7.52
N GLN A 104 -2.06 11.21 -6.96
CA GLN A 104 -2.01 12.67 -7.13
C GLN A 104 -0.76 13.27 -6.48
N GLU A 105 -0.40 12.86 -5.26
CA GLU A 105 0.81 13.34 -4.60
C GLU A 105 2.11 12.87 -5.27
N ILE A 106 2.10 11.70 -5.94
CA ILE A 106 3.20 11.27 -6.80
C ILE A 106 3.33 12.17 -8.03
N ARG A 107 2.20 12.53 -8.66
CA ARG A 107 2.20 13.45 -9.81
C ARG A 107 2.74 14.82 -9.45
N THR A 108 2.51 15.29 -8.22
CA THR A 108 3.09 16.57 -7.73
C THR A 108 4.56 16.43 -7.31
N GLY A 109 5.10 15.21 -7.27
CA GLY A 109 6.47 14.91 -6.88
C GLY A 109 6.72 14.87 -5.38
N ARG A 110 5.66 15.03 -4.56
CA ARG A 110 5.73 15.01 -3.09
C ARG A 110 5.86 13.60 -2.55
N VAL A 111 5.16 12.65 -3.16
CA VAL A 111 5.21 11.24 -2.77
C VAL A 111 6.01 10.42 -3.78
N ARG A 112 6.73 9.41 -3.29
CA ARG A 112 7.37 8.37 -4.11
C ARG A 112 7.13 7.00 -3.53
N ILE A 113 7.13 5.97 -4.37
CA ILE A 113 7.04 4.58 -3.94
C ILE A 113 8.41 4.14 -3.43
N ASN A 114 8.42 3.37 -2.35
CA ASN A 114 9.60 2.65 -1.91
C ASN A 114 9.89 1.47 -2.84
N ARG A 115 10.52 1.76 -3.98
CA ARG A 115 10.81 0.78 -5.02
C ARG A 115 11.78 -0.32 -4.57
N GLU A 116 12.71 0.00 -3.67
CA GLU A 116 13.62 -0.98 -3.08
C GLU A 116 12.86 -2.03 -2.29
N LEU A 117 11.87 -1.62 -1.51
CA LEU A 117 10.99 -2.53 -0.79
C LEU A 117 10.05 -3.28 -1.74
N LEU A 118 9.44 -2.56 -2.70
CA LEU A 118 8.44 -3.12 -3.62
C LEU A 118 9.03 -4.18 -4.54
N PHE A 119 10.23 -3.96 -5.09
CA PHE A 119 10.87 -4.87 -6.05
C PHE A 119 12.07 -5.62 -5.44
N ARG A 120 12.09 -5.79 -4.11
CA ARG A 120 13.11 -6.60 -3.45
C ARG A 120 13.08 -8.03 -3.97
N ARG A 121 14.23 -8.71 -3.87
CA ARG A 121 14.28 -10.16 -4.06
C ARG A 121 13.66 -10.81 -2.83
N ASP A 122 12.77 -11.76 -3.04
CA ASP A 122 12.37 -12.68 -1.97
C ASP A 122 13.53 -13.65 -1.77
N ASP A 123 14.14 -13.64 -0.58
CA ASP A 123 15.22 -14.55 -0.18
C ASP A 123 14.69 -15.94 0.20
#